data_AF-A0A3B3TAJ1-F1
#
_entry.id   AF-A0A3B3TAJ1-F1
#
_cell.length_a   1.000
_cell.length_b   1.000
_cell.length_c   1.000
_cell.angle_alpha   90.00
_cell.angle_beta   90.00
_cell.angle_gamma   90.00
#
_symmetry.space_group_name_H-M   'P 1'
#
loop_
_entity.id
_entity.type
_entity.pdbx_description
1 polymer ?
#
loop_
_entity_poly.entity_id
_entity_poly.type
_entity_poly.pdbx_seq_one_letter_code
_entity_poly.pdbx_strand_id
1 'polypeptide(L)'
;MFAYSAFNAVPSHSTKYKLEDSWQTDRVRWGGATGFSQKDKRTEGQADIKQGTRMRARTWKILSYVVALPGVGVCMANAWIKLQRQSHDPPGFQPYQHLRIRTKPFPWGDGNHTFFHNSHTNPLPTGYEGPHH
;
A
#
# COMPACT_ATOMS: atom_id res chain seq x y z
N MET A 1 -8.73 -34.49 9.33
CA MET A 1 -10.03 -34.69 10.01
C MET A 1 -10.45 -33.31 10.52
N PHE A 2 -11.37 -32.65 9.80
CA PHE A 2 -12.78 -32.48 10.21
C PHE A 2 -12.91 -31.76 11.57
N ALA A 3 -13.74 -30.74 11.79
CA ALA A 3 -14.58 -29.87 10.98
C ALA A 3 -15.31 -28.92 11.99
N TYR A 4 -15.82 -27.78 11.50
CA TYR A 4 -16.95 -27.00 12.09
C TYR A 4 -16.74 -26.43 13.51
N SER A 5 -17.38 -25.36 14.00
CA SER A 5 -18.33 -24.34 13.54
C SER A 5 -18.63 -23.56 14.83
N ALA A 6 -18.65 -22.23 14.82
CA ALA A 6 -19.48 -21.47 15.77
C ALA A 6 -19.69 -20.05 15.25
N PHE A 7 -20.57 -19.96 14.26
CA PHE A 7 -21.30 -18.76 13.89
C PHE A 7 -22.19 -18.39 15.07
N ASN A 8 -21.84 -17.38 15.87
CA ASN A 8 -22.71 -16.89 16.94
C ASN A 8 -22.56 -15.38 17.12
N ALA A 9 -23.40 -14.63 16.41
CA ALA A 9 -24.04 -13.42 16.92
C ALA A 9 -25.20 -13.07 15.98
N VAL A 10 -26.35 -13.69 16.22
CA VAL A 10 -27.66 -13.24 15.71
C VAL A 10 -28.14 -12.14 16.65
N PRO A 11 -28.34 -10.89 16.20
CA PRO A 11 -29.10 -9.93 16.98
C PRO A 11 -30.59 -10.26 16.87
N SER A 12 -31.15 -10.71 17.99
CA SER A 12 -32.58 -10.81 18.22
C SER A 12 -33.23 -9.42 18.11
N HIS A 13 -34.08 -9.22 17.11
CA HIS A 13 -35.11 -8.20 17.19
C HIS A 13 -36.45 -8.83 16.77
N SER A 14 -37.22 -9.22 17.79
CA SER A 14 -38.61 -9.64 17.67
C SER A 14 -39.46 -8.44 17.27
N THR A 15 -39.75 -8.28 15.98
CA THR A 15 -40.83 -7.41 15.53
C THR A 15 -42.13 -8.19 15.62
N LYS A 16 -42.88 -7.92 16.69
CA LYS A 16 -44.24 -8.40 16.91
C LYS A 16 -45.11 -7.98 15.72
N TYR A 17 -45.63 -8.97 15.00
CA TYR A 17 -46.68 -8.78 14.01
C TYR A 17 -47.93 -8.28 14.74
N LYS A 18 -48.28 -7.01 14.52
CA LYS A 18 -49.54 -6.43 14.94
C LYS A 18 -50.58 -6.81 13.89
N LEU A 19 -51.13 -8.01 14.08
CA LEU A 19 -52.29 -8.54 13.38
C LEU A 19 -53.56 -8.03 14.09
N GLU A 20 -54.57 -7.74 13.28
CA GLU A 20 -55.95 -7.36 13.60
C GLU A 20 -56.14 -6.00 14.35
N ASP A 21 -57.06 -5.08 14.06
CA ASP A 21 -58.11 -4.87 13.06
C ASP A 21 -58.63 -3.43 13.31
N SER A 22 -59.10 -2.71 12.29
CA SER A 22 -60.36 -1.94 12.36
C SER A 22 -60.55 -1.06 11.13
N TRP A 23 -61.65 -1.36 10.44
CA TRP A 23 -62.31 -0.58 9.42
C TRP A 23 -62.24 0.95 9.59
N GLN A 24 -61.60 1.62 8.63
CA GLN A 24 -61.86 3.03 8.31
C GLN A 24 -61.85 3.22 6.79
N THR A 25 -63.02 2.94 6.24
CA THR A 25 -63.76 3.72 5.22
C THR A 25 -62.97 4.56 4.21
N ASP A 26 -63.27 4.23 2.95
CA ASP A 26 -63.02 4.94 1.71
C ASP A 26 -62.98 6.48 1.78
N ARG A 27 -61.95 7.05 1.15
CA ARG A 27 -62.10 8.30 0.42
C ARG A 27 -61.23 8.30 -0.84
N VAL A 28 -61.86 7.95 -1.95
CA VAL A 28 -61.35 8.23 -3.30
C VAL A 28 -61.19 9.75 -3.42
N ARG A 29 -59.94 10.21 -3.54
CA ARG A 29 -59.61 11.58 -3.94
C ARG A 29 -58.91 11.54 -5.30
N TRP A 30 -59.67 11.78 -6.37
CA TRP A 30 -59.10 12.09 -7.68
C TRP A 30 -58.51 13.49 -7.66
N GLY A 31 -57.23 13.61 -8.03
CA GLY A 31 -56.60 14.88 -8.36
C GLY A 31 -55.09 14.90 -8.15
N GLY A 32 -54.35 15.14 -9.23
CA GLY A 32 -52.99 15.67 -9.17
C GLY A 32 -51.89 14.74 -9.68
N ALA A 33 -51.56 14.88 -10.96
CA ALA A 33 -50.27 14.43 -11.47
C ALA A 33 -49.14 15.12 -10.69
N THR A 34 -48.26 14.36 -10.05
CA THR A 34 -46.83 14.68 -9.96
C THR A 34 -46.07 13.36 -9.92
N GLY A 35 -45.14 13.19 -10.87
CA GLY A 35 -44.33 11.99 -10.96
C GLY A 35 -43.56 11.76 -9.66
N PHE A 36 -43.83 10.65 -8.98
CA PHE A 36 -42.97 10.16 -7.93
C PHE A 36 -41.67 9.68 -8.59
N SER A 37 -40.68 10.56 -8.53
CA SER A 37 -39.35 10.34 -9.10
C SER A 37 -38.71 9.16 -8.39
N GLN A 38 -38.50 8.06 -9.12
CA GLN A 38 -37.71 6.89 -8.73
C GLN A 38 -36.23 7.28 -8.51
N LYS A 39 -35.98 8.07 -7.46
CA LYS A 39 -34.71 8.69 -7.06
C LYS A 39 -34.35 8.33 -5.62
N ASP A 40 -34.85 7.22 -5.13
CA ASP A 40 -34.85 6.96 -3.70
C ASP A 40 -33.71 6.00 -3.36
N LYS A 41 -33.59 4.85 -4.04
CA LYS A 41 -32.61 3.82 -3.64
C LYS A 41 -31.20 3.99 -4.22
N ARG A 42 -31.07 4.59 -5.41
CA ARG A 42 -29.76 4.79 -6.06
C ARG A 42 -28.98 5.95 -5.43
N THR A 43 -29.69 6.99 -4.99
CA THR A 43 -29.11 8.22 -4.44
C THR A 43 -28.68 8.04 -2.99
N GLU A 44 -29.46 7.31 -2.18
CA GLU A 44 -29.10 6.89 -0.82
C GLU A 44 -27.87 5.98 -0.80
N GLY A 45 -27.83 4.97 -1.68
CA GLY A 45 -26.66 4.10 -1.83
C GLY A 45 -25.40 4.86 -2.28
N GLN A 46 -25.54 5.88 -3.12
CA GLN A 46 -24.41 6.75 -3.48
C GLN A 46 -23.94 7.64 -2.33
N ALA A 47 -24.81 8.10 -1.44
CA ALA A 47 -24.44 8.89 -0.28
C ALA A 47 -23.68 8.04 0.76
N ASP A 48 -24.15 6.82 1.02
CA ASP A 48 -23.50 5.89 1.95
C ASP A 48 -22.10 5.45 1.45
N ILE A 49 -21.96 5.13 0.15
CA ILE A 49 -20.64 4.84 -0.46
C ILE A 49 -19.71 6.06 -0.34
N LYS A 50 -20.22 7.28 -0.56
CA LYS A 50 -19.43 8.51 -0.40
C LYS A 50 -19.00 8.75 1.06
N GLN A 51 -19.87 8.44 2.03
CA GLN A 51 -19.56 8.57 3.44
C GLN A 51 -18.57 7.49 3.90
N GLY A 52 -18.77 6.23 3.51
CA GLY A 52 -17.87 5.11 3.76
C GLY A 52 -16.48 5.32 3.15
N THR A 53 -16.40 5.82 1.91
CA THR A 53 -15.11 6.16 1.28
C THR A 53 -14.41 7.34 1.96
N ARG A 54 -15.16 8.36 2.42
CA ARG A 54 -14.61 9.49 3.19
C ARG A 54 -14.02 9.05 4.53
N MET A 55 -14.73 8.17 5.25
CA MET A 55 -14.25 7.60 6.52
C MET A 55 -13.00 6.75 6.28
N ARG A 56 -13.04 5.88 5.26
CA ARG A 56 -11.89 5.07 4.85
C ARG A 56 -10.67 5.93 4.51
N ALA A 57 -10.85 7.00 3.73
CA ALA A 57 -9.77 7.92 3.37
C ALA A 57 -9.14 8.60 4.59
N ARG A 58 -9.93 8.93 5.63
CA ARG A 58 -9.41 9.48 6.89
C ARG A 58 -8.60 8.44 7.66
N THR A 59 -9.09 7.21 7.77
CA THR A 59 -8.36 6.10 8.42
C THR A 59 -7.01 5.87 7.75
N TRP A 60 -6.97 5.78 6.41
CA TRP A 60 -5.71 5.59 5.68
C TRP A 60 -4.76 6.77 5.81
N LYS A 61 -5.27 8.00 5.81
CA LYS A 61 -4.44 9.18 6.07
C LYS A 61 -3.80 9.13 7.45
N ILE A 62 -4.59 8.84 8.49
CA ILE A 62 -4.07 8.74 9.86
C ILE A 62 -3.02 7.64 9.94
N LEU A 63 -3.28 6.44 9.39
CA LEU A 63 -2.33 5.32 9.38
C LEU A 63 -1.01 5.70 8.70
N SER A 64 -1.03 6.41 7.58
CA SER A 64 0.19 6.88 6.93
C SER A 64 1.00 7.83 7.83
N TYR A 65 0.34 8.76 8.52
CA TYR A 65 1.03 9.70 9.40
C TYR A 65 1.54 9.07 10.70
N VAL A 66 0.77 8.16 11.31
CA VAL A 66 1.10 7.61 12.64
C VAL A 66 1.90 6.32 12.58
N VAL A 67 1.87 5.59 11.45
CA VAL A 67 2.60 4.32 11.29
C VAL A 67 3.65 4.41 10.20
N ALA A 68 3.29 4.86 9.00
CA ALA A 68 4.22 4.82 7.87
C ALA A 68 5.38 5.81 8.07
N LEU A 69 5.12 7.06 8.45
CA LEU A 69 6.20 8.04 8.68
C LEU A 69 7.13 7.65 9.83
N PRO A 70 6.64 7.23 11.03
CA PRO A 70 7.53 6.73 12.07
C PRO A 70 8.27 5.45 11.66
N GLY A 71 7.61 4.54 10.95
CA GLY A 71 8.22 3.31 10.45
C GLY A 71 9.39 3.59 9.48
N VAL A 72 9.20 4.50 8.52
CA VAL A 72 10.26 4.96 7.62
C VAL A 72 11.38 5.63 8.40
N GLY A 73 11.05 6.46 9.41
CA GLY A 73 12.04 7.10 10.28
C GLY A 73 12.93 6.10 11.02
N VAL A 74 12.34 5.06 11.61
CA VAL A 74 13.09 3.98 12.28
C VAL A 74 13.98 3.22 11.29
N CYS A 75 13.45 2.85 10.12
CA CYS A 75 14.23 2.21 9.07
C CYS A 75 15.41 3.07 8.60
N MET A 76 15.17 4.37 8.40
CA MET A 76 16.20 5.33 8.01
C MET A 76 17.28 5.46 9.09
N ALA A 77 16.89 5.57 10.36
CA ALA A 77 17.83 5.64 11.47
C ALA A 77 18.71 4.37 11.57
N ASN A 78 18.12 3.19 11.40
CA ASN A 78 18.86 1.93 11.37
C ASN A 78 19.84 1.86 10.19
N ALA A 79 19.42 2.28 9.00
CA ALA A 79 20.30 2.35 7.83
C ALA A 79 21.44 3.36 8.05
N TRP A 80 21.15 4.52 8.64
CA TRP A 80 22.12 5.57 8.94
C TRP A 80 23.16 5.12 9.97
N ILE A 81 22.74 4.45 11.05
CA ILE A 81 23.65 3.89 12.05
C ILE A 81 24.54 2.81 11.42
N LYS A 82 23.97 1.96 10.55
CA LYS A 82 24.74 0.96 9.81
C LYS A 82 25.78 1.61 8.89
N LEU A 83 25.39 2.64 8.14
CA LEU A 83 26.29 3.39 7.28
C LEU A 83 27.48 3.99 8.06
N GLN A 84 27.24 4.58 9.24
CA GLN A 84 28.31 5.15 10.06
C GLN A 84 29.26 4.10 10.66
N ARG A 85 28.72 2.92 11.03
CA ARG A 85 29.51 1.84 11.65
C ARG A 85 30.22 0.98 10.62
N GLN A 86 29.76 1.00 9.38
CA GLN A 86 30.41 0.31 8.27
C GLN A 86 31.51 1.20 7.70
N SER A 87 32.65 1.25 8.40
CA SER A 87 33.93 1.57 7.77
C SER A 87 34.20 0.48 6.72
N HIS A 88 33.72 0.71 5.50
CA HIS A 88 33.89 -0.19 4.38
C HIS A 88 35.32 -0.09 3.87
N ASP A 89 36.27 -0.66 4.62
CA ASP A 89 37.58 -0.94 4.04
C ASP A 89 37.35 -1.93 2.89
N PRO A 90 37.75 -1.57 1.65
CA PRO A 90 37.52 -2.44 0.51
C PRO A 90 38.21 -3.78 0.77
N PRO A 91 37.51 -4.92 0.60
CA PRO A 91 38.14 -6.22 0.77
C PRO A 91 39.31 -6.34 -0.20
N GLY A 92 40.41 -6.96 0.25
CA GLY A 92 41.62 -7.15 -0.56
C GLY A 92 41.29 -7.71 -1.94
N PHE A 93 41.92 -7.15 -2.97
CA PHE A 93 41.64 -7.54 -4.35
C PHE A 93 42.10 -8.98 -4.61
N GLN A 94 41.15 -9.87 -4.93
CA GLN A 94 41.44 -11.21 -5.43
C GLN A 94 40.83 -11.37 -6.83
N PRO A 95 41.63 -11.66 -7.88
CA PRO A 95 41.16 -11.75 -9.26
C PRO A 95 40.45 -13.08 -9.52
N TYR A 96 39.25 -13.21 -8.99
CA TYR A 96 38.39 -14.34 -9.30
C TYR A 96 37.94 -14.31 -10.76
N GLN A 97 38.11 -15.41 -11.48
CA GLN A 97 37.79 -15.54 -12.91
C GLN A 97 36.31 -15.30 -13.25
N HIS A 98 35.42 -15.48 -12.27
CA HIS A 98 33.98 -15.24 -12.44
C HIS A 98 33.56 -13.80 -12.12
N LEU A 99 34.43 -12.99 -11.51
CA LEU A 99 34.15 -11.59 -11.23
C LEU A 99 34.80 -10.71 -12.30
N ARG A 100 34.19 -9.56 -12.60
CA ARG A 100 34.76 -8.53 -13.49
C ARG A 100 35.06 -9.03 -14.92
N ILE A 101 34.27 -9.99 -15.39
CA ILE A 101 34.35 -10.48 -16.77
C ILE A 101 34.09 -9.31 -17.74
N ARG A 102 34.93 -9.20 -18.76
CA ARG A 102 34.83 -8.24 -19.86
C ARG A 102 34.95 -8.99 -21.18
N THR A 103 33.82 -9.41 -21.75
CA THR A 103 33.79 -10.07 -23.07
C THR A 103 33.74 -9.06 -24.23
N LYS A 104 33.20 -7.88 -23.99
CA LYS A 104 33.11 -6.74 -24.92
C LYS A 104 33.28 -5.43 -24.13
N PRO A 105 33.92 -4.39 -24.70
CA PRO A 105 33.94 -3.08 -24.06
C PRO A 105 32.53 -2.50 -23.89
N PHE A 106 32.32 -1.79 -22.78
CA PHE A 106 31.09 -1.03 -22.55
C PHE A 106 30.93 0.10 -23.59
N PRO A 107 29.70 0.47 -23.97
CA PRO A 107 29.45 1.51 -24.98
C PRO A 107 29.61 2.95 -24.45
N TRP A 108 30.28 3.16 -23.31
CA TRP A 108 30.53 4.47 -22.71
C TRP A 108 31.93 4.53 -22.07
N GLY A 109 32.41 5.74 -21.82
CA GLY A 109 33.70 5.97 -21.15
C GLY A 109 34.86 5.30 -21.87
N ASP A 110 35.70 4.58 -21.11
CA ASP A 110 36.87 3.83 -21.59
C ASP A 110 36.54 2.37 -21.96
N GLY A 111 35.27 1.96 -21.87
CA GLY A 111 34.82 0.60 -22.12
C GLY A 111 35.14 -0.42 -21.02
N ASN A 112 35.86 -0.04 -19.95
CA ASN A 112 36.26 -0.94 -18.87
C ASN A 112 35.53 -0.65 -17.54
N HIS A 113 35.06 0.59 -17.37
CA HIS A 113 34.33 1.04 -16.21
C HIS A 113 32.83 0.74 -16.32
N THR A 114 32.26 0.16 -15.26
CA THR A 114 30.80 -0.08 -15.19
C THR A 114 30.04 1.24 -15.15
N PHE A 115 28.76 1.23 -15.49
CA PHE A 115 27.93 2.45 -15.49
C PHE A 115 27.89 3.17 -14.12
N PHE A 116 27.81 2.40 -13.03
CA PHE A 116 27.94 2.90 -11.66
C PHE A 116 29.30 2.49 -11.07
N HIS A 117 30.39 3.00 -11.67
CA HIS A 117 31.73 2.76 -11.17
C HIS A 117 32.05 3.64 -9.96
N ASN A 118 32.68 3.04 -8.94
CA ASN A 118 33.19 3.74 -7.76
C ASN A 118 34.63 3.28 -7.54
N SER A 119 35.60 4.17 -7.76
CA SER A 119 37.04 3.86 -7.66
C SER A 119 37.43 3.25 -6.31
N HIS A 120 36.74 3.64 -5.23
CA HIS A 120 37.01 3.17 -3.88
C HIS A 120 36.50 1.75 -3.60
N THR A 121 35.40 1.31 -4.24
CA THR A 121 34.73 0.04 -3.90
C THR A 121 34.69 -0.97 -5.03
N ASN A 122 34.86 -0.53 -6.28
CA ASN A 122 34.71 -1.36 -7.47
C ASN A 122 36.05 -1.48 -8.19
N PRO A 123 36.81 -2.57 -7.99
CA PRO A 123 38.06 -2.76 -8.70
C PRO A 123 37.83 -3.19 -10.15
N LEU A 124 38.73 -2.78 -11.02
CA LEU A 124 38.87 -3.23 -12.40
C LEU A 124 39.42 -4.66 -12.45
N PRO A 125 39.42 -5.32 -13.62
CA PRO A 125 40.09 -6.60 -13.80
C PRO A 125 41.58 -6.59 -13.38
N THR A 126 42.20 -5.40 -13.38
CA THR A 126 43.61 -5.16 -13.03
C THR A 126 43.84 -4.79 -11.55
N GLY A 127 42.78 -4.56 -10.76
CA GLY A 127 42.90 -4.14 -9.35
C GLY A 127 42.02 -2.95 -8.99
N TYR A 128 42.10 -2.48 -7.73
CA TYR A 128 41.50 -1.20 -7.34
C TYR A 128 42.25 -0.05 -7.99
N GLU A 129 41.50 0.95 -8.43
CA GLU A 129 42.08 2.24 -8.77
C GLU A 129 42.60 2.86 -7.48
N GLY A 130 43.92 3.10 -7.40
CA GLY A 130 44.52 3.71 -6.22
C GLY A 130 43.94 5.11 -5.94
N PRO A 131 44.23 5.69 -4.77
CA PRO A 131 43.89 7.09 -4.50
C PRO A 131 44.72 7.99 -5.44
N HIS A 132 44.19 8.24 -6.63
CA HIS A 132 44.64 9.34 -7.49
C HIS A 132 44.09 10.64 -6.88
N HIS A 133 45.01 11.47 -6.35
CA HIS A 133 44.77 12.88 -6.07
C HIS A 133 44.53 13.65 -7.37
#